data_AF-W9QQ46-F1
#
_entry.id   AF-W9QQ46-F1
#
_cell.length_a   1.000
_cell.length_b   1.000
_cell.length_c   1.000
_cell.angle_alpha   90.00
_cell.angle_beta   90.00
_cell.angle_gamma   90.00
#
_symmetry.space_group_name_H-M   'P 1'
#
loop_
_entity.id
_entity.type
_entity.pdbx_description
1 polymer ?
#
loop_
_entity_poly.entity_id
_entity_poly.type
_entity_poly.pdbx_seq_one_letter_code
_entity_poly.pdbx_strand_id
1 'polypeptide(L)'
;MALQQADVVISTLAVPQHLEQFKIIKAMKEAGNIKEDVAAYTVKASTDSRVANRVIIYRPTGNITSQLDLIALWEKKTCRTLKRSHVPEDEIIKLSENLPFPENIPVAILHNIFIKGDQMSFELTEDDLEASKLYPDHKYTSVDNLLDICLVDPPKPKLAAFA
;
A
#
# COMPACT_ATOMS: atom_id res chain seq x y z
N MET A 1 22.44 -10.25 -4.63
CA MET A 1 21.62 -10.13 -5.85
C MET A 1 21.00 -8.74 -5.81
N ALA A 2 21.60 -7.81 -6.54
CA ALA A 2 21.17 -6.41 -6.57
C ALA A 2 19.91 -6.31 -7.44
N LEU A 3 18.78 -5.91 -6.85
CA LEU A 3 17.57 -5.55 -7.58
C LEU A 3 17.86 -4.23 -8.30
N GLN A 4 18.34 -4.32 -9.54
CA GLN A 4 18.45 -3.17 -10.44
C GLN A 4 17.05 -2.71 -10.85
N GLN A 5 16.83 -1.40 -10.76
CA GLN A 5 15.74 -0.61 -11.37
C GLN A 5 14.37 -1.31 -11.46
N ALA A 6 13.50 -1.02 -10.50
CA ALA A 6 12.09 -1.33 -10.65
C ALA A 6 11.50 -0.48 -11.80
N ASP A 7 11.21 -1.11 -12.93
CA ASP A 7 10.26 -0.58 -13.90
C ASP A 7 8.87 -0.56 -13.24
N VAL A 8 8.50 0.58 -12.66
CA VAL A 8 7.20 0.74 -11.99
C VAL A 8 6.06 0.82 -13.00
N VAL A 9 5.43 -0.32 -13.28
CA VAL A 9 4.24 -0.42 -14.14
C VAL A 9 3.03 0.23 -13.45
N ILE A 10 2.90 1.55 -13.56
CA ILE A 10 1.65 2.27 -13.28
C ILE A 10 0.72 2.07 -14.46
N SER A 11 -0.26 1.19 -14.33
CA SER A 11 -1.25 0.85 -15.35
C SER A 11 -2.20 1.99 -15.77
N THR A 12 -1.68 3.10 -16.26
CA THR A 12 -2.43 4.16 -16.93
C THR A 12 -3.06 3.70 -18.24
N LEU A 13 -4.34 3.38 -18.19
CA LEU A 13 -5.17 3.46 -19.38
C LEU A 13 -5.58 4.92 -19.59
N ALA A 14 -5.69 5.34 -20.85
CA ALA A 14 -6.28 6.61 -21.22
C ALA A 14 -7.67 6.79 -20.58
N VAL A 15 -8.06 8.04 -20.29
CA VAL A 15 -9.40 8.39 -19.78
C VAL A 15 -10.44 7.81 -20.75
N PRO A 16 -11.38 6.93 -20.32
CA PRO A 16 -12.07 6.87 -19.02
C PRO A 16 -11.78 5.64 -18.12
N GLN A 17 -10.72 4.85 -18.37
CA GLN A 17 -10.50 3.58 -17.63
C GLN A 17 -9.64 3.67 -16.33
N HIS A 18 -9.03 4.83 -16.02
CA HIS A 18 -8.21 5.06 -14.80
C HIS A 18 -8.97 4.88 -13.48
N LEU A 19 -10.30 5.04 -13.48
CA LEU A 19 -11.13 4.89 -12.27
C LEU A 19 -11.09 3.46 -11.72
N GLU A 20 -10.88 2.44 -12.56
CA GLU A 20 -10.82 1.04 -12.12
C GLU A 20 -9.51 0.69 -11.39
N GLN A 21 -8.38 1.26 -11.83
CA GLN A 21 -7.10 1.05 -11.14
C GLN A 21 -7.04 1.82 -9.82
N PHE A 22 -7.58 3.04 -9.78
CA PHE A 22 -7.83 3.72 -8.52
C PHE A 22 -8.73 2.87 -7.64
N LYS A 23 -9.78 2.20 -8.14
CA LYS A 23 -10.58 1.30 -7.29
C LYS A 23 -9.76 0.16 -6.69
N ILE A 24 -8.80 -0.44 -7.40
CA ILE A 24 -7.95 -1.50 -6.84
C ILE A 24 -6.98 -0.94 -5.77
N ILE A 25 -6.25 0.13 -6.09
CA ILE A 25 -5.32 0.78 -5.16
C ILE A 25 -6.07 1.38 -3.95
N LYS A 26 -7.28 1.90 -4.16
CA LYS A 26 -8.18 2.52 -3.16
C LYS A 26 -8.97 1.46 -2.36
N ALA A 27 -9.28 0.31 -2.93
CA ALA A 27 -9.83 -0.84 -2.20
C ALA A 27 -8.77 -1.45 -1.28
N MET A 28 -7.52 -1.56 -1.75
CA MET A 28 -6.41 -2.03 -0.93
C MET A 28 -6.05 -1.08 0.21
N LYS A 29 -6.13 0.23 -0.02
CA LYS A 29 -5.93 1.25 1.03
C LYS A 29 -6.99 1.17 2.14
N GLU A 30 -8.15 0.55 1.88
CA GLU A 30 -9.34 0.75 2.71
C GLU A 30 -10.12 -0.49 3.13
N ALA A 31 -9.71 -1.68 2.74
CA ALA A 31 -10.29 -2.88 3.28
C ALA A 31 -10.35 -2.82 4.80
N GLY A 32 -11.56 -2.94 5.33
CA GLY A 32 -11.88 -2.76 6.75
C GLY A 32 -10.91 -3.52 7.63
N ASN A 33 -10.51 -4.72 7.19
CA ASN A 33 -9.59 -5.59 7.90
C ASN A 33 -8.18 -5.01 8.10
N ILE A 34 -7.58 -4.32 7.12
CA ILE A 34 -6.27 -3.66 7.34
C ILE A 34 -6.41 -2.52 8.34
N LYS A 35 -7.51 -1.74 8.27
CA LYS A 35 -7.77 -0.65 9.22
C LYS A 35 -8.05 -1.19 10.63
N GLU A 36 -8.74 -2.33 10.72
CA GLU A 36 -8.98 -3.05 11.98
C GLU A 36 -7.68 -3.58 12.57
N ASP A 37 -6.77 -4.13 11.76
CA ASP A 37 -5.45 -4.58 12.22
C ASP A 37 -4.60 -3.41 12.73
N VAL A 38 -4.55 -2.31 11.97
CA VAL A 38 -3.87 -1.07 12.40
C VAL A 38 -4.44 -0.57 13.72
N ALA A 39 -5.77 -0.53 13.85
CA ALA A 39 -6.44 -0.11 15.08
C ALA A 39 -6.14 -1.06 16.25
N ALA A 40 -6.20 -2.37 16.03
CA ALA A 40 -5.92 -3.37 17.05
C ALA A 40 -4.48 -3.27 17.56
N TYR A 41 -3.49 -3.17 16.66
CA TYR A 41 -2.10 -2.93 17.05
C TYR A 41 -1.91 -1.60 17.78
N THR A 42 -2.59 -0.54 17.34
CA THR A 42 -2.52 0.78 17.99
C THR A 42 -3.06 0.73 19.41
N VAL A 43 -4.20 0.07 19.62
CA VAL A 43 -4.79 -0.09 20.96
C VAL A 43 -3.87 -0.91 21.87
N LYS A 44 -3.33 -2.03 21.38
CA LYS A 44 -2.37 -2.85 22.15
C LYS A 44 -1.14 -2.03 22.55
N ALA A 45 -0.58 -1.28 21.59
CA ALA A 45 0.57 -0.41 21.81
C ALA A 45 0.31 0.74 22.80
N SER A 46 -0.89 1.29 22.82
CA SER A 46 -1.24 2.43 23.70
C SER A 46 -1.11 2.10 25.19
N THR A 47 -1.18 0.81 25.55
CA THR A 47 -1.11 0.32 26.93
C THR A 47 0.18 -0.46 27.22
N ASP A 48 1.06 -0.64 26.23
CA ASP A 48 2.26 -1.45 26.38
C ASP A 48 3.47 -0.59 26.78
N SER A 49 3.99 -0.83 27.98
CA SER A 49 5.14 -0.08 28.49
C SER A 49 6.43 -0.31 27.69
N ARG A 50 6.55 -1.41 26.94
CA ARG A 50 7.72 -1.74 26.09
C ARG A 50 7.91 -0.75 24.95
N VAL A 51 6.84 -0.08 24.52
CA VAL A 51 6.83 0.80 23.35
C VAL A 51 6.66 2.27 23.70
N ALA A 52 6.65 2.61 24.99
CA ALA A 52 6.51 3.98 25.46
C ALA A 52 7.62 4.89 24.92
N ASN A 53 7.25 6.02 24.33
CA ASN A 53 8.16 7.00 23.70
C ASN A 53 9.03 6.40 22.57
N ARG A 54 8.54 5.37 21.88
CA ARG A 54 9.22 4.73 20.75
C ARG A 54 8.38 4.76 19.49
N VAL A 55 9.05 4.63 18.35
CA VAL A 55 8.40 4.42 17.05
C VAL A 55 8.06 2.95 16.91
N ILE A 56 6.83 2.65 16.47
CA ILE A 56 6.40 1.29 16.14
C ILE A 56 6.14 1.23 14.64
N ILE A 57 6.68 0.21 14.00
CA ILE A 57 6.63 0.00 12.56
C ILE A 57 5.67 -1.15 12.27
N TYR A 58 4.74 -0.95 11.33
CA TYR A 58 3.78 -1.97 10.93
C TYR A 58 4.27 -2.53 9.60
N ARG A 59 5.04 -3.62 9.67
CA ARG A 59 5.61 -4.27 8.49
C ARG A 59 5.49 -5.80 8.61
N PRO A 60 4.26 -6.32 8.74
CA PRO A 60 4.05 -7.75 8.79
C PRO A 60 4.48 -8.40 7.46
N THR A 61 5.17 -9.54 7.55
CA THR A 61 5.78 -10.21 6.38
C THR A 61 4.77 -10.57 5.30
N GLY A 62 3.54 -10.97 5.67
CA GLY A 62 2.46 -11.29 4.73
C GLY A 62 1.84 -10.09 4.00
N ASN A 63 2.30 -8.87 4.28
CA ASN A 63 1.83 -7.63 3.65
C ASN A 63 2.92 -6.92 2.84
N ILE A 64 4.12 -7.50 2.74
CA ILE A 64 5.20 -6.98 1.91
C ILE A 64 4.98 -7.49 0.48
N THR A 65 4.68 -6.58 -0.45
CA THR A 65 4.44 -6.91 -1.87
C THR A 65 4.86 -5.76 -2.78
N SER A 66 5.26 -6.07 -4.00
CA SER A 66 5.38 -5.08 -5.07
C SER A 66 4.03 -4.87 -5.78
N GLN A 67 3.91 -3.80 -6.58
CA GLN A 67 2.73 -3.59 -7.43
C GLN A 67 2.57 -4.70 -8.49
N LEU A 68 3.68 -5.22 -9.02
CA LEU A 68 3.65 -6.28 -10.02
C LEU A 68 3.16 -7.60 -9.44
N ASP A 69 3.68 -7.97 -8.27
CA ASP A 69 3.26 -9.19 -7.57
C ASP A 69 1.79 -9.12 -7.17
N LEU A 70 1.37 -7.94 -6.69
CA LEU A 70 -0.01 -7.67 -6.35
C LEU A 70 -0.95 -7.81 -7.56
N ILE A 71 -0.59 -7.22 -8.69
CA ILE A 71 -1.36 -7.36 -9.94
C ILE A 71 -1.41 -8.83 -10.34
N ALA A 72 -0.28 -9.54 -10.31
CA ALA A 72 -0.23 -10.96 -10.66
C ALA A 72 -1.11 -11.82 -9.72
N LEU A 73 -1.12 -11.53 -8.41
CA LEU A 73 -2.00 -12.19 -7.44
C LEU A 73 -3.47 -11.92 -7.76
N TRP A 74 -3.82 -10.68 -8.12
CA TRP A 74 -5.18 -10.32 -8.49
C TRP A 74 -5.63 -10.97 -9.80
N GLU A 75 -4.77 -10.99 -10.83
CA GLU A 75 -5.01 -11.67 -12.10
C GLU A 75 -5.24 -13.17 -11.89
N LYS A 76 -4.44 -13.80 -11.02
CA LYS A 76 -4.61 -15.20 -10.61
C LYS A 76 -5.96 -15.44 -9.95
N LYS A 77 -6.32 -14.61 -8.96
CA LYS A 77 -7.57 -14.75 -8.20
C LYS A 77 -8.82 -14.52 -9.04
N THR A 78 -8.76 -13.61 -10.01
CA THR A 78 -9.89 -13.28 -10.89
C THR A 78 -9.92 -14.08 -12.18
N CYS A 79 -8.84 -14.83 -12.49
CA CYS A 79 -8.60 -15.46 -13.80
C CYS A 79 -8.75 -14.47 -14.96
N ARG A 80 -8.33 -13.22 -14.75
CA ARG A 80 -8.36 -12.14 -15.76
C ARG A 80 -6.94 -11.64 -16.00
N THR A 81 -6.68 -11.17 -17.21
CA THR A 81 -5.45 -10.43 -17.52
C THR A 81 -5.78 -8.95 -17.61
N LEU A 82 -5.03 -8.13 -16.89
CA LEU A 82 -5.16 -6.68 -16.92
C LEU A 82 -4.23 -6.11 -17.99
N LYS A 83 -4.73 -5.17 -18.78
CA LYS A 83 -3.86 -4.38 -19.65
C LYS A 83 -3.03 -3.45 -18.77
N ARG A 84 -1.72 -3.66 -18.78
CA ARG A 84 -0.73 -2.88 -18.05
C ARG A 84 -0.29 -1.68 -18.90
N SER A 85 -0.07 -0.58 -18.23
CA SER A 85 0.65 0.58 -18.73
C SER A 85 1.70 0.96 -17.68
N HIS A 86 2.66 1.78 -18.05
CA HIS A 86 3.72 2.25 -17.18
C HIS A 86 3.76 3.77 -17.29
N VAL A 87 3.93 4.45 -16.15
CA VAL A 87 4.15 5.89 -16.12
C VAL A 87 5.58 6.12 -15.66
N PRO A 88 6.42 6.75 -16.48
CA PRO A 88 7.78 7.11 -16.10
C PRO A 88 7.81 7.97 -14.82
N GLU A 89 8.85 7.79 -14.01
CA GLU A 89 9.02 8.56 -12.77
C GLU A 89 9.07 10.07 -13.05
N ASP A 90 9.72 10.51 -14.12
CA ASP A 90 9.83 11.92 -14.46
C ASP A 90 8.47 12.55 -14.81
N GLU A 91 7.53 11.77 -15.36
CA GLU A 91 6.16 12.22 -15.61
C GLU A 91 5.40 12.41 -14.29
N ILE A 92 5.55 11.48 -13.33
CA ILE A 92 4.95 11.61 -12.00
C ILE A 92 5.51 12.83 -11.24
N ILE A 93 6.83 13.07 -11.33
CA ILE A 93 7.47 14.25 -10.75
C ILE A 93 6.89 15.53 -11.37
N LYS A 94 6.85 15.63 -12.70
CA LYS A 94 6.26 16.77 -13.40
C LYS A 94 4.81 17.01 -13.00
N LEU A 95 4.01 15.95 -12.84
CA LEU A 95 2.62 16.08 -12.36
C LEU A 95 2.59 16.65 -10.93
N SER A 96 3.46 16.20 -10.03
CA SER A 96 3.52 16.74 -8.67
C SER A 96 3.96 18.21 -8.60
N GLU A 97 4.76 18.68 -9.56
CA GLU A 97 5.21 20.08 -9.63
C GLU A 97 4.17 21.00 -10.28
N ASN A 98 3.41 20.50 -11.26
CA ASN A 98 2.55 21.34 -12.10
C ASN A 98 1.05 21.29 -11.74
N LEU A 99 0.60 20.27 -11.00
CA LEU A 99 -0.79 20.22 -10.55
C LEU A 99 -1.05 21.28 -9.46
N PRO A 100 -2.25 21.90 -9.45
CA PRO A 100 -2.63 22.80 -8.36
C PRO A 100 -2.75 22.05 -7.04
N PHE A 101 -2.77 22.80 -5.94
CA PHE A 101 -3.14 22.26 -4.64
C PHE A 101 -4.67 22.06 -4.57
N PRO A 102 -5.16 20.93 -4.04
CA PRO A 102 -4.39 19.82 -3.43
C PRO A 102 -4.08 18.65 -4.39
N GLU A 103 -4.36 18.76 -5.69
CA GLU A 103 -4.20 17.69 -6.68
C GLU A 103 -2.76 17.18 -6.84
N ASN A 104 -1.76 18.00 -6.53
CA ASN A 104 -0.36 17.57 -6.50
C ASN A 104 -0.03 16.59 -5.36
N ILE A 105 -0.76 16.63 -4.25
CA ILE A 105 -0.47 15.82 -3.05
C ILE A 105 -0.61 14.31 -3.32
N PRO A 106 -1.74 13.80 -3.88
CA PRO A 106 -1.85 12.39 -4.20
C PRO A 106 -0.71 11.86 -5.08
N VAL A 107 -0.28 12.63 -6.07
CA VAL A 107 0.78 12.21 -6.99
C VAL A 107 2.13 12.12 -6.29
N ALA A 108 2.45 13.09 -5.43
CA ALA A 108 3.65 13.05 -4.59
C ALA A 108 3.64 11.86 -3.61
N ILE A 109 2.47 11.54 -3.02
CA ILE A 109 2.30 10.36 -2.15
C ILE A 109 2.52 9.06 -2.95
N LEU A 110 1.94 8.95 -4.15
CA LEU A 110 2.12 7.78 -5.02
C LEU A 110 3.60 7.60 -5.38
N HIS A 111 4.29 8.69 -5.72
CA HIS A 111 5.74 8.66 -5.99
C HIS A 111 6.52 8.15 -4.79
N ASN A 112 6.28 8.71 -3.61
CA ASN A 112 6.97 8.31 -2.38
C ASN A 112 6.78 6.80 -2.06
N ILE A 113 5.54 6.32 -2.12
CA ILE A 113 5.20 4.94 -1.75
C ILE A 113 5.64 3.94 -2.81
N PHE A 114 5.34 4.21 -4.09
CA PHE A 114 5.40 3.22 -5.15
C PHE A 114 6.62 3.31 -6.06
N ILE A 115 7.31 4.45 -6.05
CA ILE A 115 8.52 4.67 -6.87
C ILE A 115 9.76 4.73 -5.99
N LYS A 116 9.77 5.60 -4.97
CA LYS A 116 10.87 5.61 -3.99
C LYS A 116 10.85 4.42 -3.05
N GLY A 117 9.67 3.86 -2.80
CA GLY A 117 9.53 2.70 -1.93
C GLY A 117 9.87 3.03 -0.48
N ASP A 118 9.61 4.26 -0.03
CA ASP A 118 10.11 4.78 1.26
C ASP A 118 9.64 3.96 2.46
N GLN A 119 8.50 3.27 2.35
CA GLN A 119 8.02 2.36 3.39
C GLN A 119 8.92 1.13 3.60
N MET A 120 9.79 0.81 2.64
CA MET A 120 10.67 -0.36 2.59
C MET A 120 12.14 0.02 2.29
N SER A 121 12.48 1.31 2.18
CA SER A 121 13.81 1.78 1.78
C SER A 121 14.88 1.65 2.88
N PHE A 122 14.51 1.10 4.03
CA PHE A 122 15.37 0.88 5.18
C PHE A 122 15.15 -0.51 5.78
N GLU A 123 16.23 -1.10 6.27
CA GLU A 123 16.22 -2.39 6.95
C GLU A 123 15.82 -2.23 8.42
N LEU A 124 15.04 -3.18 8.93
CA LEU A 124 14.73 -3.26 10.36
C LEU A 124 15.88 -3.97 11.08
N THR A 125 16.34 -3.37 12.16
CA THR A 125 17.31 -3.94 13.10
C THR A 125 16.60 -4.73 14.20
N GLU A 126 17.39 -5.39 15.06
CA GLU A 126 16.85 -6.10 16.23
C GLU A 126 16.22 -5.15 17.26
N ASP A 127 16.66 -3.89 17.27
CA ASP A 127 16.13 -2.86 18.17
C ASP A 127 14.79 -2.28 17.67
N ASP A 128 14.48 -2.43 16.38
CA ASP A 128 13.26 -1.86 15.80
C ASP A 128 11.99 -2.60 16.26
N LEU A 129 10.99 -1.82 16.62
CA LEU A 129 9.72 -2.31 17.13
C LEU A 129 8.75 -2.57 15.99
N GLU A 130 8.73 -3.82 15.50
CA GLU A 130 7.73 -4.25 14.52
C GLU A 130 6.49 -4.83 15.23
N ALA A 131 5.30 -4.36 14.85
CA ALA A 131 4.05 -4.67 15.56
C ALA A 131 3.69 -6.16 15.56
N SER A 132 3.87 -6.87 14.44
CA SER A 132 3.56 -8.30 14.37
C SER A 132 4.51 -9.16 15.22
N LYS A 133 5.76 -8.70 15.41
CA LYS A 133 6.71 -9.32 16.37
C LYS A 133 6.35 -9.03 17.82
N LEU A 134 5.88 -7.81 18.11
CA LEU A 134 5.52 -7.38 19.47
C LEU A 134 4.24 -8.03 20.00
N TYR A 135 3.30 -8.31 19.10
CA TYR A 135 1.98 -8.85 19.41
C TYR A 135 1.67 -10.08 18.55
N PRO A 136 2.43 -11.18 18.70
CA PRO A 136 2.30 -12.37 17.83
C PRO A 136 0.93 -13.04 17.91
N ASP A 137 0.18 -12.80 18.99
CA ASP A 137 -1.16 -13.34 19.19
C ASP A 137 -2.21 -12.65 18.30
N HIS A 138 -1.91 -11.45 17.79
CA HIS A 138 -2.78 -10.76 16.85
C HIS A 138 -2.55 -11.30 15.43
N LYS A 139 -3.55 -11.96 14.88
CA LYS A 139 -3.50 -12.45 13.49
C LYS A 139 -3.93 -11.33 12.54
N TYR A 140 -2.95 -10.70 11.91
CA TYR A 140 -3.20 -9.71 10.88
C TYR A 140 -3.73 -10.34 9.58
N THR A 141 -4.39 -9.53 8.76
CA THR A 141 -4.87 -9.88 7.45
C THR A 141 -3.75 -9.70 6.41
N SER A 142 -3.30 -10.81 5.81
CA SER A 142 -2.32 -10.80 4.73
C SER A 142 -2.87 -10.16 3.45
N VAL A 143 -1.99 -9.76 2.53
CA VAL A 143 -2.41 -9.27 1.20
C VAL A 143 -3.19 -10.35 0.44
N ASP A 144 -2.83 -11.63 0.58
CA ASP A 144 -3.57 -12.70 -0.10
C ASP A 144 -5.01 -12.82 0.39
N ASN A 145 -5.21 -12.86 1.72
CA ASN A 145 -6.54 -12.90 2.34
C ASN A 145 -7.34 -11.63 2.05
N LEU A 146 -6.66 -10.48 1.99
CA LEU A 146 -7.26 -9.22 1.63
C LEU A 146 -7.90 -9.28 0.24
N LEU A 147 -7.17 -9.81 -0.73
CA LEU A 147 -7.70 -9.93 -2.08
C LEU A 147 -8.88 -10.90 -2.14
N ASP A 148 -8.90 -11.96 -1.33
CA ASP A 148 -10.07 -12.85 -1.23
C ASP A 148 -11.31 -12.12 -0.70
N ILE A 149 -11.15 -11.26 0.31
CA ILE A 149 -12.24 -10.40 0.80
C ILE A 149 -12.74 -9.49 -0.32
N CYS A 150 -11.82 -8.86 -1.07
CA CYS A 150 -12.17 -7.99 -2.19
C CYS A 150 -12.95 -8.70 -3.33
N LEU A 151 -12.81 -10.02 -3.48
CA LEU A 151 -13.59 -10.78 -4.46
C LEU A 151 -15.05 -10.96 -4.05
N VAL A 152 -15.30 -11.08 -2.74
CA VAL A 152 -16.61 -11.42 -2.19
C VAL A 152 -17.38 -10.17 -1.77
N ASP A 153 -16.73 -9.29 -1.02
CA ASP A 153 -17.32 -8.06 -0.45
C ASP A 153 -16.31 -6.91 -0.54
N PRO A 154 -16.13 -6.30 -1.73
CA PRO A 154 -15.15 -5.25 -1.91
C PRO A 154 -15.51 -4.01 -1.07
N PRO A 155 -14.58 -3.51 -0.24
CA PRO A 155 -14.81 -2.31 0.56
C PRO A 155 -15.12 -1.11 -0.33
N LYS A 156 -16.05 -0.26 0.11
CA LYS A 156 -16.37 0.98 -0.61
C LYS A 156 -15.16 1.91 -0.61
N PRO A 157 -14.67 2.35 -1.79
CA PRO A 157 -13.49 3.21 -1.83
C PRO A 157 -13.79 4.63 -1.32
N LYS A 158 -13.08 5.13 -0.31
CA LYS A 158 -13.12 6.53 0.16
C LYS A 158 -11.90 7.33 -0.26
N LEU A 159 -12.06 8.65 -0.33
CA LEU A 159 -11.02 9.59 -0.69
C LEU A 159 -10.49 10.24 0.59
N ALA A 160 -9.17 10.36 0.69
CA ALA A 160 -8.57 11.22 1.70
C ALA A 160 -8.88 12.68 1.35
N ALA A 161 -9.24 13.47 2.36
CA ALA A 161 -9.34 14.91 2.21
C ALA A 161 -7.95 15.51 2.40
N PHE A 162 -7.57 16.40 1.49
CA PHE A 162 -6.39 17.23 1.59
C PHE A 162 -6.93 18.66 1.63
N ALA A 163 -6.78 19.32 2.78
CA ALA A 163 -7.31 20.64 3.07
C ALA A 163 -6.16 21.59 3.39
#